data_AF-A0A2M7R8B0-F1
#
_entry.id   AF-A0A2M7R8B0-F1
#
_cell.length_a   1.000
_cell.length_b   1.000
_cell.length_c   1.000
_cell.angle_alpha   90.00
_cell.angle_beta   90.00
_cell.angle_gamma   90.00
#
_symmetry.space_group_name_H-M   'P 1'
#
loop_
_entity.id
_entity.type
_entity.pdbx_description
1 polymer ?
#
loop_
_entity_poly.entity_id
_entity_poly.type
_entity_poly.pdbx_seq_one_letter_code
_entity_poly.pdbx_strand_id
1 'polypeptide(L)'
;MKKIILIIIALAIVGGGAFYGGMKYGQSKSPSRQGFQNLSSEQRQQLLQGSTSTEGNSQRGIARGTGSGFLSGEVIAKDEQNLTLKMPDGGSKIVFFSTSTKISKTTDGSMGDIEVGKQIMVSGDQNSDGSYTAKTIQLSNLRF
;
A
#
# COMPACT_ATOMS: atom_id res chain seq x y z
N MET A 1 -19.39 -25.78 -36.77
CA MET A 1 -20.26 -25.01 -35.86
C MET A 1 -20.78 -25.85 -34.68
N LYS A 2 -21.54 -26.95 -34.89
CA LYS A 2 -22.06 -27.80 -33.79
C LYS A 2 -20.99 -28.37 -32.82
N LYS A 3 -19.81 -28.74 -33.35
CA LYS A 3 -18.68 -29.25 -32.53
C LYS A 3 -18.04 -28.18 -31.63
N ILE A 4 -18.07 -26.91 -32.05
CA ILE A 4 -17.51 -25.78 -31.27
C ILE A 4 -18.42 -25.47 -30.08
N ILE A 5 -19.74 -25.54 -30.29
CA ILE A 5 -20.73 -25.36 -29.22
C ILE A 5 -20.57 -26.43 -28.13
N LEU A 6 -20.32 -27.70 -28.51
CA LEU A 6 -20.08 -28.77 -27.54
C LEU A 6 -18.79 -28.57 -26.73
N ILE A 7 -17.73 -28.04 -27.35
CA ILE A 7 -16.47 -27.74 -26.66
C ILE A 7 -16.64 -26.59 -25.65
N ILE A 8 -17.40 -25.54 -26.00
CA ILE A 8 -17.68 -24.42 -25.10
C ILE A 8 -18.50 -24.88 -23.89
N ILE A 9 -19.50 -25.74 -24.10
CA ILE A 9 -20.32 -26.30 -23.00
C ILE A 9 -19.45 -27.18 -22.09
N ALA A 10 -18.58 -28.02 -22.65
CA ALA A 10 -17.66 -28.84 -21.87
C ALA A 10 -16.71 -27.98 -21.02
N LEU A 11 -16.16 -26.90 -21.59
CA LEU A 11 -15.27 -25.97 -20.87
C LEU A 11 -16.00 -25.21 -19.77
N ALA A 12 -17.26 -24.81 -19.99
CA ALA A 12 -18.07 -24.15 -18.97
C ALA A 12 -18.37 -25.07 -17.77
N ILE A 13 -18.66 -26.35 -18.03
CA ILE A 13 -18.92 -27.34 -16.98
C ILE A 13 -17.65 -27.63 -16.16
N VAL A 14 -16.51 -27.82 -16.84
CA VAL A 14 -15.22 -28.07 -16.17
C VAL A 14 -14.76 -26.83 -15.39
N GLY A 15 -14.88 -25.64 -15.96
CA GLY A 15 -14.55 -24.38 -15.30
C GLY A 15 -15.42 -24.11 -14.08
N GLY A 16 -16.73 -24.32 -14.20
CA GLY A 16 -17.68 -24.15 -13.09
C GLY A 16 -17.45 -25.15 -11.95
N GLY A 17 -17.18 -26.42 -12.28
CA GLY A 17 -16.89 -27.46 -11.30
C GLY A 17 -15.59 -27.23 -10.55
N ALA A 18 -14.51 -26.86 -11.26
CA ALA A 18 -13.21 -26.56 -10.66
C ALA A 18 -13.26 -25.31 -9.77
N PHE A 19 -13.98 -24.27 -10.19
CA PHE A 19 -14.15 -23.04 -9.42
C PHE A 19 -14.96 -23.29 -8.13
N TYR A 20 -16.07 -24.00 -8.23
CA TYR A 20 -16.91 -24.33 -7.06
C TYR A 20 -16.19 -25.26 -6.08
N GLY A 21 -15.50 -26.29 -6.58
CA GLY A 21 -14.68 -27.20 -5.77
C GLY A 21 -13.54 -26.49 -5.05
N GLY A 22 -12.83 -25.58 -5.76
CA GLY A 22 -11.77 -24.77 -5.19
C GLY A 22 -12.25 -23.81 -4.09
N MET A 23 -13.39 -23.14 -4.29
CA MET A 23 -13.99 -22.26 -3.27
C MET A 23 -14.42 -23.03 -2.02
N LYS A 24 -15.06 -24.20 -2.18
CA LYS A 24 -15.46 -25.04 -1.03
C LYS A 24 -14.26 -25.59 -0.26
N TYR A 25 -13.21 -26.01 -0.96
CA TYR A 25 -11.97 -26.48 -0.34
C TYR A 25 -11.25 -25.35 0.42
N GLY A 26 -11.22 -24.14 -0.12
CA GLY A 26 -10.69 -22.96 0.57
C GLY A 26 -11.48 -22.58 1.83
N GLN A 27 -12.80 -22.73 1.79
CA GLN A 27 -13.68 -22.46 2.94
C GLN A 27 -13.41 -23.42 4.10
N SER A 28 -13.03 -24.68 3.82
CA SER A 28 -12.65 -25.68 4.83
C SER A 28 -11.25 -25.50 5.45
N LYS A 29 -10.40 -24.62 4.88
CA LYS A 29 -9.02 -24.36 5.36
C LYS A 29 -8.81 -22.97 5.97
N SER A 30 -9.86 -22.14 6.06
CA SER A 30 -9.77 -20.87 6.76
C SER A 30 -9.76 -21.13 8.28
N PRO A 31 -8.77 -20.65 9.05
CA PRO A 31 -8.82 -20.72 10.51
C PRO A 31 -10.06 -19.95 10.94
N SER A 32 -11.00 -20.68 11.55
CA SER A 32 -12.26 -20.14 11.97
C SER A 32 -12.04 -18.95 12.90
N ARG A 33 -12.75 -17.84 12.63
CA ARG A 33 -12.96 -16.70 13.54
C ARG A 33 -13.59 -17.12 14.90
N GLN A 34 -13.77 -18.41 15.16
CA GLN A 34 -14.29 -18.98 16.41
C GLN A 34 -13.34 -18.84 17.60
N GLY A 35 -12.02 -18.68 17.37
CA GLY A 35 -11.06 -18.50 18.47
C GLY A 35 -11.26 -17.23 19.32
N PHE A 36 -11.96 -16.22 18.77
CA PHE A 36 -12.26 -14.96 19.48
C PHE A 36 -13.71 -14.85 19.97
N GLN A 37 -14.56 -15.83 19.64
CA GLN A 37 -15.97 -15.81 20.02
C GLN A 37 -16.21 -16.53 21.36
N ASN A 38 -15.29 -17.40 21.79
CA ASN A 38 -15.40 -18.17 23.04
C ASN A 38 -14.60 -17.57 24.22
N LEU A 39 -14.11 -16.34 24.11
CA LEU A 39 -13.41 -15.66 25.20
C LEU A 39 -14.42 -14.97 26.12
N SER A 40 -14.34 -15.20 27.43
CA SER A 40 -15.14 -14.44 28.40
C SER A 40 -14.73 -12.96 28.39
N SER A 41 -15.64 -12.10 28.83
CA SER A 41 -15.41 -10.64 28.95
C SER A 41 -14.16 -10.30 29.76
N GLU A 42 -13.81 -11.14 30.74
CA GLU A 42 -12.65 -10.96 31.63
C GLU A 42 -11.33 -11.30 30.93
N GLN A 43 -11.26 -12.40 30.16
CA GLN A 43 -10.07 -12.73 29.36
C GLN A 43 -9.83 -11.70 28.25
N ARG A 44 -10.90 -11.08 27.73
CA ARG A 44 -10.81 -9.99 26.76
C ARG A 44 -10.17 -8.74 27.38
N GLN A 45 -10.54 -8.38 28.61
CA GLN A 45 -9.92 -7.27 29.33
C GLN A 45 -8.46 -7.52 29.66
N GLN A 46 -8.07 -8.75 29.98
CA GLN A 46 -6.66 -9.10 30.22
C GLN A 46 -5.77 -9.00 28.98
N LEU A 47 -6.27 -9.36 27.78
CA LEU A 47 -5.51 -9.16 26.54
C LEU A 47 -5.33 -7.68 26.18
N LEU A 48 -6.34 -6.85 26.49
CA LEU A 48 -6.25 -5.40 26.30
C LEU A 48 -5.31 -4.75 27.32
N GLN A 49 -5.34 -5.19 28.59
CA GLN A 49 -4.44 -4.68 29.63
C GLN A 49 -2.99 -5.15 29.47
N GLY A 50 -2.76 -6.37 28.97
CA GLY A 50 -1.42 -6.89 28.65
C GLY A 50 -0.76 -6.25 27.42
N SER A 51 -1.49 -5.42 26.67
CA SER A 51 -0.97 -4.65 25.53
C SER A 51 -0.62 -3.20 25.88
N THR A 52 -0.62 -2.83 27.17
CA THR A 52 -0.45 -1.45 27.65
C THR A 52 0.86 -1.20 28.40
N SER A 53 1.90 -2.00 28.14
CA SER A 53 3.25 -1.77 28.67
C SER A 53 4.32 -2.12 27.63
N THR A 54 4.32 -1.41 26.51
CA THR A 54 5.52 -1.29 25.66
C THR A 54 5.55 0.11 25.07
N GLU A 55 6.21 0.98 25.83
CA GLU A 55 6.83 2.21 25.38
C GLU A 55 7.76 1.88 24.21
N GLY A 56 7.38 2.31 23.00
CA GLY A 56 8.16 2.07 21.79
C GLY A 56 7.31 1.61 20.60
N ASN A 57 6.98 2.56 19.73
CA ASN A 57 6.57 2.33 18.35
C ASN A 57 5.15 1.79 18.11
N SER A 58 4.15 2.60 18.48
CA SER A 58 2.77 2.50 17.98
C SER A 58 2.67 2.95 16.51
N GLN A 59 3.46 2.33 15.63
CA GLN A 59 3.40 2.55 14.19
C GLN A 59 3.55 1.22 13.43
N ARG A 60 2.90 0.14 13.90
CA ARG A 60 2.85 -1.15 13.18
C ARG A 60 1.46 -1.80 13.17
N GLY A 61 0.41 -0.97 13.16
CA GLY A 61 -0.99 -1.39 13.12
C GLY A 61 -1.76 -0.98 11.86
N ILE A 62 -1.11 -0.54 10.78
CA ILE A 62 -1.79 -0.28 9.51
C ILE A 62 -1.93 -1.61 8.75
N ALA A 63 -3.13 -2.18 8.81
CA ALA A 63 -3.75 -2.99 7.77
C ALA A 63 -2.82 -3.87 6.90
N ARG A 64 -2.51 -5.09 7.39
CA ARG A 64 -2.17 -6.22 6.50
C ARG A 64 -3.45 -6.72 5.83
N GLY A 65 -3.92 -5.95 4.85
CA GLY A 65 -5.11 -6.26 4.05
C GLY A 65 -5.16 -5.36 2.83
N THR A 66 -4.81 -5.93 1.68
CA THR A 66 -5.11 -5.42 0.33
C THR A 66 -4.13 -4.36 -0.21
N GLY A 67 -3.03 -4.82 -0.79
CA GLY A 67 -2.53 -4.28 -2.07
C GLY A 67 -1.84 -2.92 -2.13
N SER A 68 -1.67 -2.18 -1.02
CA SER A 68 -0.84 -0.96 -1.03
C SER A 68 0.65 -1.30 -0.96
N GLY A 69 1.13 -2.06 -1.93
CA GLY A 69 2.56 -2.28 -2.13
C GLY A 69 3.15 -1.05 -2.82
N PHE A 70 4.04 -0.34 -2.14
CA PHE A 70 4.89 0.63 -2.82
C PHE A 70 5.75 -0.14 -3.84
N LEU A 71 5.51 0.12 -5.13
CA LEU A 71 6.36 -0.41 -6.19
C LEU A 71 7.51 0.58 -6.42
N SER A 72 8.73 0.09 -6.30
CA SER A 72 9.94 0.84 -6.63
C SER A 72 10.74 0.04 -7.65
N GLY A 73 11.29 0.75 -8.62
CA GLY A 73 11.99 0.14 -9.74
C GLY A 73 12.46 1.20 -10.73
N GLU A 74 13.22 0.75 -11.71
CA GLU A 74 13.72 1.58 -12.80
C GLU A 74 12.71 1.56 -13.96
N VAL A 75 12.37 2.72 -14.51
CA VAL A 75 11.48 2.79 -15.69
C VAL A 75 12.27 2.37 -16.93
N ILE A 76 11.89 1.25 -17.54
CA ILE A 76 12.56 0.71 -18.75
C ILE A 76 11.75 0.90 -20.03
N ALA A 77 10.46 1.20 -19.93
CA ALA A 77 9.61 1.59 -21.06
C ALA A 77 8.45 2.47 -20.57
N LYS A 78 7.91 3.32 -21.46
CA LYS A 78 6.78 4.20 -21.17
C LYS A 78 5.94 4.44 -22.42
N ASP A 79 4.63 4.32 -22.26
CA ASP A 79 3.60 4.69 -23.22
C ASP A 79 2.71 5.84 -22.67
N GLU A 80 1.60 6.12 -23.33
CA GLU A 80 0.66 7.18 -22.95
C GLU A 80 -0.11 6.92 -21.64
N GLN A 81 -0.39 5.65 -21.34
CA GLN A 81 -1.22 5.25 -20.19
C GLN A 81 -0.57 4.17 -19.31
N ASN A 82 0.66 3.77 -19.63
CA ASN A 82 1.37 2.76 -18.88
C ASN A 82 2.88 2.98 -18.90
N LEU A 83 3.58 2.43 -17.90
CA LEU A 83 5.03 2.35 -17.85
C LEU A 83 5.45 0.96 -17.40
N THR A 84 6.64 0.52 -17.81
CA THR A 84 7.24 -0.74 -17.37
C THR A 84 8.37 -0.46 -16.40
N LEU A 85 8.27 -1.01 -15.19
CA LEU A 85 9.28 -0.99 -14.16
C LEU A 85 10.09 -2.28 -14.17
N LYS A 86 11.41 -2.15 -14.23
CA LYS A 86 12.34 -3.20 -13.82
C LYS A 86 12.43 -3.21 -12.30
N MET A 87 12.10 -4.35 -11.72
CA MET A 87 12.10 -4.57 -10.29
C MET A 87 13.51 -4.95 -9.80
N PRO A 88 13.86 -4.68 -8.53
CA PRO A 88 15.16 -5.08 -7.96
C PRO A 88 15.40 -6.60 -7.95
N ASP A 89 14.33 -7.41 -8.01
CA ASP A 89 14.39 -8.87 -8.09
C ASP A 89 14.70 -9.40 -9.50
N GLY A 90 14.90 -8.50 -10.48
CA GLY A 90 15.16 -8.83 -11.88
C GLY A 90 13.91 -9.03 -12.73
N GLY A 91 12.71 -9.01 -12.13
CA GLY A 91 11.43 -9.06 -12.83
C GLY A 91 11.05 -7.73 -13.47
N SER A 92 9.93 -7.72 -14.20
CA SER A 92 9.31 -6.50 -14.73
C SER A 92 7.84 -6.42 -14.36
N LYS A 93 7.33 -5.20 -14.14
CA LYS A 93 5.92 -4.93 -13.88
C LYS A 93 5.43 -3.76 -14.73
N ILE A 94 4.21 -3.87 -15.24
CA ILE A 94 3.53 -2.78 -15.96
C ILE A 94 2.67 -2.02 -14.96
N VAL A 95 2.80 -0.69 -14.93
CA VAL A 95 2.04 0.24 -14.10
C VAL A 95 1.18 1.09 -15.02
N PHE A 96 -0.13 1.05 -14.83
CA PHE A 96 -1.08 1.90 -15.55
C PHE A 96 -1.29 3.21 -14.79
N PHE A 97 -1.38 4.32 -15.51
CA PHE A 97 -1.67 5.64 -14.97
C PHE A 97 -2.68 6.38 -15.84
N SER A 98 -3.27 7.43 -15.29
CA SER A 98 -4.28 8.25 -15.96
C SER A 98 -4.03 9.73 -15.70
N THR A 99 -4.88 10.59 -16.26
CA THR A 99 -4.85 12.04 -16.00
C THR A 99 -5.17 12.40 -14.55
N SER A 100 -5.77 11.50 -13.77
CA SER A 100 -6.01 11.70 -12.34
C SER A 100 -4.83 11.24 -11.47
N THR A 101 -3.81 10.59 -12.05
CA THR A 101 -2.60 10.20 -11.33
C THR A 101 -1.79 11.45 -10.96
N LYS A 102 -1.67 11.74 -9.65
CA LYS A 102 -0.81 12.82 -9.16
C LYS A 102 0.65 12.39 -9.25
N ILE A 103 1.45 13.17 -9.99
CA ILE A 103 2.89 12.96 -10.13
C ILE A 103 3.59 14.07 -9.35
N SER A 104 4.31 13.70 -8.29
CA SER A 104 5.22 14.59 -7.58
C SER A 104 6.65 14.35 -8.04
N LYS A 105 7.39 15.42 -8.27
CA LYS A 105 8.82 15.38 -8.56
C LYS A 105 9.53 16.26 -7.54
N THR A 106 10.53 15.69 -6.88
CA THR A 106 11.48 16.45 -6.08
C THR A 106 12.65 16.83 -6.97
N THR A 107 13.08 18.08 -6.89
CA THR A 107 14.26 18.61 -7.58
C THR A 107 15.08 19.39 -6.56
N ASP A 108 16.36 19.61 -6.87
CA ASP A 108 17.18 20.49 -6.04
C ASP A 108 16.56 21.89 -6.00
N GLY A 109 16.40 22.40 -4.78
CA GLY A 109 15.89 23.73 -4.52
C GLY A 109 17.04 24.72 -4.30
N SER A 110 16.79 25.96 -4.66
CA SER A 110 17.67 27.09 -4.39
C SER A 110 17.05 28.00 -3.32
N MET A 111 17.86 28.88 -2.72
CA MET A 111 17.34 29.89 -1.78
C MET A 111 16.33 30.84 -2.45
N GLY A 112 16.44 31.04 -3.77
CA GLY A 112 15.49 31.85 -4.54
C GLY A 112 14.10 31.23 -4.65
N ASP A 113 13.98 29.91 -4.48
CA ASP A 113 12.68 29.23 -4.52
C ASP A 113 11.86 29.44 -3.24
N ILE A 114 12.51 29.89 -2.16
CA ILE A 114 11.87 30.17 -0.88
C ILE A 114 11.33 31.60 -0.91
N GLU A 115 10.03 31.71 -1.15
CA GLU A 115 9.31 32.98 -1.21
C GLU A 115 8.26 33.06 -0.11
N VAL A 116 7.95 34.29 0.31
CA VAL A 116 6.88 34.56 1.27
C VAL A 116 5.55 34.02 0.74
N GLY A 117 4.86 33.22 1.56
CA GLY A 117 3.58 32.60 1.21
C GLY A 117 3.68 31.18 0.63
N LYS A 118 4.89 30.66 0.34
CA LYS A 118 5.08 29.25 -0.01
C LYS A 118 5.08 28.38 1.24
N GLN A 119 4.51 27.18 1.14
CA GLN A 119 4.53 26.20 2.22
C GLN A 119 5.84 25.42 2.18
N ILE A 120 6.56 25.45 3.29
CA ILE A 120 7.83 24.73 3.46
C ILE A 120 7.74 23.82 4.68
N MET A 121 8.54 22.76 4.65
CA MET A 121 8.82 21.91 5.79
C MET A 121 10.31 22.04 6.13
N VAL A 122 10.61 22.43 7.36
CA VAL A 122 11.97 22.61 7.86
C VAL A 122 12.28 21.50 8.85
N SER A 123 13.39 20.81 8.63
CA SER A 123 13.96 19.85 9.58
C SER A 123 15.28 20.40 10.10
N GLY A 124 15.46 20.40 11.42
CA GLY A 124 16.58 21.06 12.08
C GLY A 124 16.50 20.95 13.59
N ASP A 125 17.41 21.64 14.28
CA ASP A 125 17.44 21.67 15.74
C ASP A 125 16.77 22.96 16.25
N GLN A 126 16.01 22.84 17.33
CA GLN A 126 15.49 23.99 18.06
C GLN A 126 16.55 24.49 19.04
N ASN A 127 16.82 25.79 19.01
CA ASN A 127 17.77 26.45 19.90
C ASN A 127 17.10 26.84 21.21
N SER A 128 17.90 27.08 22.26
CA SER A 128 17.41 27.43 23.61
C SER A 128 16.68 28.77 23.68
N ASP A 129 16.90 29.64 22.70
CA ASP A 129 16.22 30.94 22.53
C ASP A 129 14.88 30.82 21.78
N GLY A 130 14.48 29.60 21.39
CA GLY A 130 13.26 29.33 20.65
C GLY A 130 13.38 29.46 19.13
N SER A 131 14.55 29.86 18.61
CA SER A 131 14.83 29.85 17.17
C SER A 131 15.12 28.44 16.64
N TYR A 132 15.12 28.25 15.32
CA TYR A 132 15.41 26.96 14.67
C TYR A 132 16.59 27.08 13.71
N THR A 133 17.51 26.13 13.79
CA THR A 133 18.62 25.97 12.86
C THR A 133 18.30 24.87 11.85
N ALA A 134 18.01 25.26 10.61
CA ALA A 134 17.62 24.32 9.56
C ALA A 134 18.81 23.46 9.08
N LYS A 135 18.61 22.13 9.02
CA LYS A 135 19.51 21.17 8.36
C LYS A 135 19.00 20.82 6.97
N THR A 136 17.69 20.82 6.77
CA THR A 136 17.06 20.53 5.48
C THR A 136 15.76 21.31 5.37
N ILE A 137 15.53 21.90 4.20
CA ILE A 137 14.28 22.59 3.86
C ILE A 137 13.70 21.87 2.65
N GLN A 138 12.45 21.45 2.78
CA GLN A 138 11.69 20.83 1.70
C GLN A 138 10.54 21.75 1.32
N LEU A 139 10.45 22.07 0.04
CA LEU A 139 9.31 22.80 -0.50
C LEU A 139 8.20 21.80 -0.80
N SER A 140 7.03 22.00 -0.20
CA SER A 140 5.86 21.16 -0.46
C SER A 140 4.94 21.84 -1.45
N ASN A 141 4.75 21.23 -2.63
CA ASN A 141 3.79 21.69 -3.63
C ASN A 141 2.42 20.99 -3.50
N LEU A 142 2.19 20.22 -2.44
CA LEU A 142 0.92 19.53 -2.20
C LEU A 142 -0.10 20.51 -1.65
N ARG A 143 -0.97 21.02 -2.52
CA ARG A 143 -2.21 21.68 -2.11
C ARG A 143 -3.15 20.58 -1.58
N PHE A 144 -3.47 20.67 -0.28
CA PHE A 144 -4.44 19.78 0.38
C PHE A 144 -5.86 20.07 -0.08
#